data_AF-A0A7Y7J0B8-F1
#
_entry.id   AF-A0A7Y7J0B8-F1
#
_cell.length_a   1.000
_cell.length_b   1.000
_cell.length_c   1.000
_cell.angle_alpha   90.00
_cell.angle_beta   90.00
_cell.angle_gamma   90.00
#
_symmetry.space_group_name_H-M   'P 1'
#
loop_
_entity.id
_entity.type
_entity.pdbx_description
1 polymer ?
#
loop_
_entity_poly.entity_id
_entity_poly.type
_entity_poly.pdbx_seq_one_letter_code
_entity_poly.pdbx_strand_id
1 'polypeptide(L)'
;MDVQTDTHPSPHEPATQDAFPVAAKSLLSERRLHTLKQGDMFGVFDQTGDILFGDGIADGLYFHDTRYLSGLSLSLQGTRPILLSSTVRENNVMLSVDLTNTDIEGPEGTDTPAMNHDLLHVRRSRFLWNRVCYERLEIRNFDVVPRTALLDIRFSADFADLFEARGSTRARRGTRLPPQVGESEVSLAYDG
;
A
#
# COMPACT_ATOMS: atom_id res chain seq x y z
N MET A 1 53.87 -27.32 -24.63
CA MET A 1 53.55 -26.32 -23.60
C MET A 1 52.87 -25.21 -24.36
N ASP A 2 51.57 -25.36 -24.61
CA ASP A 2 50.78 -24.39 -25.39
C ASP A 2 49.32 -24.43 -24.94
N VAL A 3 48.96 -23.34 -24.26
CA VAL A 3 47.68 -22.60 -24.24
C VAL A 3 46.38 -23.40 -24.21
N GLN A 4 45.87 -23.58 -23.00
CA GLN A 4 44.47 -23.90 -22.73
C GLN A 4 43.68 -22.58 -22.76
N THR A 5 42.81 -22.42 -23.75
CA THR A 5 41.97 -21.23 -23.90
C THR A 5 40.84 -21.24 -22.88
N ASP A 6 40.85 -20.24 -22.01
CA ASP A 6 39.76 -19.83 -21.14
C ASP A 6 38.53 -19.43 -21.97
N THR A 7 37.42 -20.15 -21.80
CA THR A 7 36.10 -19.74 -22.27
C THR A 7 35.37 -19.04 -21.12
N HIS A 8 35.44 -17.71 -21.10
CA HIS A 8 34.51 -16.86 -20.39
C HIS A 8 33.12 -16.93 -21.05
N PRO A 9 32.02 -17.14 -20.30
CA PRO A 9 30.70 -16.71 -20.75
C PRO A 9 30.44 -15.27 -20.29
N SER A 10 30.20 -14.37 -21.26
CA SER A 10 29.68 -13.00 -21.08
C SER A 10 28.13 -13.00 -21.12
N PRO A 11 27.42 -11.88 -20.87
CA PRO A 11 26.57 -11.76 -19.68
C PRO A 11 25.07 -11.61 -19.99
N HIS A 12 24.26 -11.84 -18.95
CA HIS A 12 22.90 -11.32 -18.75
C HIS A 12 21.86 -11.57 -19.86
N GLU A 13 21.16 -12.70 -19.75
CA GLU A 13 19.79 -12.81 -20.24
C GLU A 13 18.92 -11.72 -19.57
N PRO A 14 18.07 -11.00 -20.32
CA PRO A 14 17.14 -10.05 -19.74
C PRO A 14 16.10 -10.80 -18.91
N ALA A 15 15.97 -10.40 -17.64
CA ALA A 15 14.95 -10.90 -16.73
C ALA A 15 13.57 -10.80 -17.38
N THR A 16 12.91 -11.95 -17.47
CA THR A 16 11.54 -12.13 -17.92
C THR A 16 10.63 -11.11 -17.24
N GLN A 17 9.94 -10.30 -18.04
CA GLN A 17 8.86 -9.45 -17.56
C GLN A 17 7.78 -10.35 -16.97
N ASP A 18 7.67 -10.37 -15.65
CA ASP A 18 6.64 -11.11 -14.94
C ASP A 18 5.28 -10.49 -15.23
N ALA A 19 4.62 -11.02 -16.26
CA ALA A 19 3.21 -10.84 -16.49
C ALA A 19 2.46 -11.38 -15.27
N PHE A 20 1.76 -10.48 -14.55
CA PHE A 20 0.92 -10.85 -13.42
C PHE A 20 -0.01 -12.02 -13.79
N PRO A 21 0.02 -13.15 -13.05
CA PRO A 21 -0.80 -14.32 -13.36
C PRO A 21 -2.29 -13.96 -13.35
N VAL A 22 -3.07 -14.57 -14.24
CA VAL A 22 -4.50 -14.30 -14.50
C VAL A 22 -5.36 -14.24 -13.22
N ALA A 23 -4.99 -15.02 -12.19
CA ALA A 23 -5.62 -14.98 -10.87
C ALA A 23 -5.47 -13.61 -10.17
N ALA A 24 -4.30 -12.97 -10.26
CA ALA A 24 -4.06 -11.64 -9.71
C ALA A 24 -4.92 -10.58 -10.41
N LYS A 25 -5.18 -10.70 -11.73
CA LYS A 25 -6.07 -9.80 -12.47
C LYS A 25 -7.56 -9.98 -12.11
N SER A 26 -7.99 -11.22 -11.84
CA SER A 26 -9.36 -11.48 -11.34
C SER A 26 -9.57 -10.86 -9.96
N LEU A 27 -8.62 -11.07 -9.04
CA LEU A 27 -8.64 -10.50 -7.70
C LEU A 27 -8.62 -8.96 -7.71
N LEU A 28 -7.89 -8.34 -8.64
CA LEU A 28 -7.91 -6.90 -8.86
C LEU A 28 -9.28 -6.39 -9.35
N SER A 29 -9.99 -7.19 -10.15
CA SER A 29 -11.27 -6.82 -10.76
C SER A 29 -12.46 -7.00 -9.82
N GLU A 30 -12.38 -7.94 -8.88
CA GLU A 30 -13.41 -8.21 -7.86
C GLU A 30 -13.33 -7.24 -6.68
N ARG A 31 -12.21 -6.52 -6.55
CA ARG A 31 -11.97 -5.56 -5.49
C ARG A 31 -12.85 -4.33 -5.65
N ARG A 32 -13.61 -4.00 -4.60
CA ARG A 32 -14.35 -2.74 -4.56
C ARG A 32 -13.39 -1.57 -4.31
N LEU A 33 -13.47 -0.57 -5.17
CA LEU A 33 -12.71 0.67 -5.04
C LEU A 33 -13.57 1.78 -4.41
N HIS A 34 -12.88 2.65 -3.68
CA HIS A 34 -13.40 3.88 -3.12
C HIS A 34 -12.58 5.05 -3.65
N THR A 35 -13.27 6.07 -4.15
CA THR A 35 -12.65 7.30 -4.62
C THR A 35 -13.02 8.43 -3.70
N LEU A 36 -12.02 9.19 -3.25
CA LEU A 36 -12.21 10.47 -2.59
C LEU A 36 -11.74 11.59 -3.51
N LYS A 37 -12.41 12.75 -3.50
CA LYS A 37 -12.01 13.90 -4.33
C LYS A 37 -12.22 15.22 -3.61
N GLN A 38 -11.21 16.09 -3.68
CA GLN A 38 -11.28 17.48 -3.22
C GLN A 38 -10.43 18.37 -4.14
N GLY A 39 -11.09 19.26 -4.89
CA GLY A 39 -10.40 20.12 -5.88
C GLY A 39 -9.62 19.29 -6.91
N ASP A 40 -8.34 19.61 -7.06
CA ASP A 40 -7.39 18.93 -7.96
C ASP A 40 -6.73 17.68 -7.36
N MET A 41 -7.12 17.31 -6.14
CA MET A 41 -6.64 16.11 -5.45
C MET A 41 -7.71 15.03 -5.46
N PHE A 42 -7.31 13.79 -5.77
CA PHE A 42 -8.17 12.63 -5.62
C PHE A 42 -7.38 11.41 -5.18
N GLY A 43 -8.05 10.49 -4.50
CA GLY A 43 -7.47 9.24 -4.02
C GLY A 43 -8.30 8.05 -4.46
N VAL A 44 -7.65 6.99 -4.92
CA VAL A 44 -8.27 5.70 -5.25
C VAL A 44 -7.72 4.66 -4.29
N PHE A 45 -8.61 4.09 -3.49
CA PHE A 45 -8.32 3.12 -2.44
C PHE A 45 -9.19 1.89 -2.64
N ASP A 46 -8.84 0.76 -2.06
CA ASP A 46 -9.79 -0.34 -1.98
C ASP A 46 -10.69 -0.29 -0.74
N GLN A 47 -11.54 -1.30 -0.66
CA GLN A 47 -12.47 -1.54 0.44
C GLN A 47 -11.84 -1.63 1.83
N THR A 48 -10.54 -1.87 1.99
CA THR A 48 -9.88 -1.83 3.32
C THR A 48 -9.18 -0.49 3.59
N GLY A 49 -9.23 0.44 2.64
CA GLY A 49 -8.54 1.74 2.69
C GLY A 49 -7.09 1.71 2.22
N ASP A 50 -6.63 0.58 1.65
CA ASP A 50 -5.28 0.44 1.11
C ASP A 50 -5.18 0.98 -0.33
N ILE A 51 -3.95 1.32 -0.72
CA ILE A 51 -3.52 1.54 -2.10
C ILE A 51 -2.62 0.35 -2.44
N LEU A 52 -3.05 -0.47 -3.39
CA LEU A 52 -2.32 -1.69 -3.71
C LEU A 52 -1.03 -1.38 -4.48
N PHE A 53 0.05 -2.05 -4.11
CA PHE A 53 1.34 -1.94 -4.79
C PHE A 53 1.33 -2.77 -6.08
N GLY A 54 1.94 -2.24 -7.14
CA GLY A 54 2.26 -2.99 -8.35
C GLY A 54 2.12 -2.19 -9.63
N ASP A 55 2.70 -2.71 -10.70
CA ASP A 55 2.65 -2.11 -12.03
C ASP A 55 1.28 -2.28 -12.68
N GLY A 56 0.83 -1.26 -13.41
CA GLY A 56 -0.47 -1.26 -14.08
C GLY A 56 -1.69 -1.14 -13.15
N ILE A 57 -1.47 -1.01 -11.84
CA ILE A 57 -2.51 -0.67 -10.87
C ILE A 57 -2.59 0.86 -10.82
N ALA A 58 -3.75 1.42 -11.13
CA ALA A 58 -3.98 2.87 -11.17
C ALA A 58 -4.46 3.45 -9.82
N ASP A 59 -4.46 2.66 -8.75
CA ASP A 59 -4.71 3.18 -7.42
C ASP A 59 -3.68 4.23 -7.05
N GLY A 60 -4.05 5.11 -6.13
CA GLY A 60 -3.09 6.08 -5.63
C GLY A 60 -3.71 7.35 -5.12
N LEU A 61 -2.84 8.19 -4.57
CA LEU A 61 -3.16 9.57 -4.24
C LEU A 61 -2.59 10.48 -5.32
N TYR A 62 -3.46 11.22 -5.98
CA TYR A 62 -3.14 12.06 -7.12
C TYR A 62 -3.35 13.53 -6.79
N PHE A 63 -2.49 14.37 -7.34
CA PHE A 63 -2.63 15.82 -7.35
C PHE A 63 -2.12 16.36 -8.69
N HIS A 64 -2.92 17.19 -9.36
CA HIS A 64 -2.63 17.65 -10.74
C HIS A 64 -2.19 16.50 -11.69
N ASP A 65 -2.96 15.42 -11.68
CA ASP A 65 -2.75 14.22 -12.50
C ASP A 65 -1.43 13.46 -12.26
N THR A 66 -0.64 13.81 -11.24
CA THR A 66 0.54 13.05 -10.79
C THR A 66 0.23 12.23 -9.55
N ARG A 67 0.63 10.96 -9.55
CA ARG A 67 0.50 10.03 -8.42
C ARG A 67 1.62 10.24 -7.40
N TYR A 68 1.30 10.89 -6.29
CA TYR A 68 2.22 11.12 -5.18
C TYR A 68 2.32 9.94 -4.22
N LEU A 69 1.29 9.09 -4.15
CA LEU A 69 1.31 7.86 -3.36
C LEU A 69 0.84 6.70 -4.23
N SER A 70 1.73 5.77 -4.55
CA SER A 70 1.49 4.61 -5.43
C SER A 70 1.28 3.30 -4.68
N GLY A 71 1.49 3.31 -3.37
CA GLY A 71 1.19 2.19 -2.49
C GLY A 71 1.02 2.66 -1.06
N LEU A 72 0.11 2.02 -0.34
CA LEU A 72 -0.19 2.25 1.06
C LEU A 72 -0.92 1.03 1.62
N SER A 73 -0.31 0.30 2.55
CA SER A 73 -0.96 -0.85 3.19
C SER A 73 -0.81 -0.81 4.69
N LEU A 74 -1.87 -1.25 5.39
CA LEU A 74 -1.88 -1.49 6.82
C LEU A 74 -1.81 -3.00 7.11
N SER A 75 -0.93 -3.43 8.01
CA SER A 75 -0.93 -4.79 8.55
C SER A 75 -0.90 -4.81 10.08
N LEU A 76 -1.55 -5.82 10.64
CA LEU A 76 -1.44 -6.21 12.05
C LEU A 76 -0.66 -7.52 12.11
N GLN A 77 0.47 -7.52 12.82
CA GLN A 77 1.36 -8.69 12.92
C GLN A 77 1.70 -9.29 11.55
N GLY A 78 2.07 -8.43 10.61
CA GLY A 78 2.42 -8.82 9.24
C GLY A 78 1.24 -9.30 8.37
N THR A 79 0.03 -9.38 8.91
CA THR A 79 -1.16 -9.84 8.18
C THR A 79 -2.13 -8.69 7.93
N ARG A 80 -2.75 -8.69 6.74
CA ARG A 80 -3.76 -7.69 6.40
C ARG A 80 -5.02 -7.91 7.26
N PRO A 81 -5.54 -6.87 7.95
CA PRO A 81 -6.75 -7.01 8.74
C PRO A 81 -7.98 -7.42 7.91
N ILE A 82 -8.90 -8.14 8.53
CA ILE A 82 -10.17 -8.56 7.96
C ILE A 82 -11.11 -7.36 7.88
N LEU A 83 -11.79 -7.19 6.74
CA LEU A 83 -12.79 -6.14 6.54
C LEU A 83 -14.10 -6.48 7.25
N LEU A 84 -14.55 -5.61 8.17
CA LEU A 84 -15.87 -5.70 8.78
C LEU A 84 -16.88 -4.78 8.09
N SER A 85 -16.48 -3.54 7.79
CA SER A 85 -17.34 -2.55 7.14
C SER A 85 -16.51 -1.53 6.36
N SER A 86 -17.04 -1.04 5.24
CA SER A 86 -16.46 0.10 4.51
C SER A 86 -17.57 0.99 3.98
N THR A 87 -17.50 2.27 4.35
CA THR A 87 -18.48 3.27 3.95
C THR A 87 -17.78 4.53 3.46
N VAL A 88 -18.19 5.01 2.28
CA VAL A 88 -17.89 6.36 1.83
C VAL A 88 -19.09 7.24 2.16
N ARG A 89 -18.85 8.32 2.90
CA ARG A 89 -19.89 9.26 3.37
C ARG A 89 -19.66 10.65 2.78
N GLU A 90 -20.67 11.50 2.93
CA GLU A 90 -20.58 12.95 2.67
C GLU A 90 -20.06 13.27 1.26
N ASN A 91 -20.75 12.82 0.21
CA ASN A 91 -20.40 13.10 -1.19
C ASN A 91 -18.95 12.72 -1.59
N ASN A 92 -18.46 11.57 -1.13
CA ASN A 92 -17.08 11.10 -1.40
C ASN A 92 -15.98 11.95 -0.75
N VAL A 93 -16.30 12.63 0.35
CA VAL A 93 -15.31 13.41 1.10
C VAL A 93 -14.62 12.55 2.16
N MET A 94 -15.33 11.59 2.78
CA MET A 94 -14.80 10.77 3.86
C MET A 94 -15.00 9.27 3.64
N LEU A 95 -13.91 8.50 3.76
CA LEU A 95 -13.90 7.05 3.83
C LEU A 95 -13.79 6.62 5.30
N SER A 96 -14.65 5.71 5.74
CA SER A 96 -14.56 5.04 7.04
C SER A 96 -14.55 3.54 6.84
N VAL A 97 -13.55 2.87 7.39
CA VAL A 97 -13.36 1.42 7.30
C VAL A 97 -13.20 0.86 8.71
N ASP A 98 -13.97 -0.16 9.04
CA ASP A 98 -13.81 -0.94 10.26
C ASP A 98 -13.19 -2.29 9.89
N LEU A 99 -12.11 -2.64 10.58
CA LEU A 99 -11.29 -3.82 10.35
C LEU A 99 -11.08 -4.59 11.65
N THR A 100 -10.64 -5.85 11.54
CA THR A 100 -10.26 -6.66 12.70
C THR A 100 -9.05 -7.55 12.43
N ASN A 101 -8.37 -8.01 13.49
CA ASN A 101 -7.29 -8.98 13.34
C ASN A 101 -7.80 -10.35 12.88
N THR A 102 -6.94 -11.06 12.15
CA THR A 102 -7.05 -12.51 11.94
C THR A 102 -6.59 -13.25 13.21
N ASP A 103 -6.67 -14.57 13.21
CA ASP A 103 -5.92 -15.36 14.19
C ASP A 103 -4.42 -15.00 14.10
N ILE A 104 -3.81 -14.73 15.25
CA ILE A 104 -2.40 -14.41 15.40
C ILE A 104 -1.81 -15.43 16.36
N GLU A 105 -0.87 -16.21 15.85
CA GLU A 105 -0.10 -17.14 16.67
C GLU A 105 0.80 -16.38 17.66
N GLY A 106 0.94 -16.94 18.86
CA GLY A 106 1.91 -16.42 19.82
C GLY A 106 3.34 -16.61 19.27
N PRO A 107 4.28 -15.70 19.55
CA PRO A 107 5.68 -15.90 19.20
C PRO A 107 6.19 -17.21 19.80
N GLU A 108 6.83 -18.02 18.96
CA GLU A 108 7.37 -19.33 19.35
C GLU A 108 8.33 -19.19 20.55
N GLY A 109 8.15 -20.03 21.58
CA GLY A 109 8.98 -19.98 22.78
C GLY A 109 8.70 -18.82 23.75
N THR A 110 7.59 -18.10 23.59
CA THR A 110 7.12 -17.11 24.58
C THR A 110 5.82 -17.54 25.25
N ASP A 111 5.60 -17.12 26.49
CA ASP A 111 4.33 -17.29 27.22
C ASP A 111 3.22 -16.33 26.71
N THR A 112 3.43 -15.65 25.58
CA THR A 112 2.43 -14.75 25.03
C THR A 112 1.29 -15.57 24.42
N PRO A 113 0.06 -15.47 24.94
CA PRO A 113 -1.04 -16.29 24.44
C PRO A 113 -1.35 -15.93 22.99
N ALA A 114 -1.70 -16.95 22.20
CA ALA A 114 -2.31 -16.73 20.88
C ALA A 114 -3.50 -15.77 21.01
N MET A 115 -3.72 -15.00 19.95
CA MET A 115 -4.82 -14.05 19.86
C MET A 115 -5.78 -14.55 18.78
N ASN A 116 -6.98 -14.91 19.20
CA ASN A 116 -8.04 -15.28 18.27
C ASN A 116 -8.41 -14.07 17.39
N HIS A 117 -8.99 -14.34 16.24
CA HIS A 117 -9.62 -13.31 15.41
C HIS A 117 -10.68 -12.50 16.19
N ASP A 118 -11.06 -11.32 15.67
CA ASP A 118 -12.14 -10.47 16.21
C ASP A 118 -11.87 -9.80 17.57
N LEU A 119 -10.62 -9.77 18.06
CA LEU A 119 -10.25 -9.18 19.35
C LEU A 119 -9.71 -7.75 19.26
N LEU A 120 -9.07 -7.38 18.16
CA LEU A 120 -8.55 -6.05 17.90
C LEU A 120 -9.34 -5.39 16.80
N HIS A 121 -10.14 -4.39 17.17
CA HIS A 121 -10.84 -3.56 16.20
C HIS A 121 -9.95 -2.41 15.76
N VAL A 122 -9.85 -2.21 14.45
CA VAL A 122 -9.15 -1.08 13.84
C VAL A 122 -10.12 -0.26 13.01
N ARG A 123 -10.29 1.02 13.35
CA ARG A 123 -11.03 1.97 12.52
C ARG A 123 -10.04 2.84 11.76
N ARG A 124 -10.23 2.91 10.45
CA ARG A 124 -9.57 3.87 9.57
C ARG A 124 -10.58 4.90 9.13
N SER A 125 -10.25 6.18 9.30
CA SER A 125 -11.03 7.28 8.72
C SER A 125 -10.12 8.15 7.89
N ARG A 126 -10.54 8.45 6.65
CA ARG A 126 -9.74 9.24 5.72
C ARG A 126 -10.58 10.28 5.02
N PHE A 127 -10.03 11.48 4.85
CA PHE A 127 -10.64 12.52 4.02
C PHE A 127 -9.57 13.35 3.30
N LEU A 128 -9.97 14.02 2.22
CA LEU A 128 -9.11 14.95 1.49
C LEU A 128 -9.52 16.39 1.80
N TRP A 129 -8.56 17.22 2.18
CA TRP A 129 -8.81 18.62 2.45
C TRP A 129 -7.56 19.46 2.23
N ASN A 130 -7.70 20.60 1.56
CA ASN A 130 -6.62 21.56 1.33
C ASN A 130 -5.31 20.91 0.85
N ARG A 131 -5.40 20.02 -0.15
CA ARG A 131 -4.25 19.30 -0.75
C ARG A 131 -3.54 18.32 0.21
N VAL A 132 -4.22 17.90 1.28
CA VAL A 132 -3.72 16.92 2.24
C VAL A 132 -4.71 15.75 2.31
N CYS A 133 -4.16 14.53 2.37
CA CYS A 133 -4.89 13.32 2.70
C CYS A 133 -4.72 13.06 4.20
N TYR A 134 -5.77 13.32 4.97
CA TYR A 134 -5.77 13.04 6.40
C TYR A 134 -6.24 11.61 6.63
N GLU A 135 -5.51 10.86 7.44
CA GLU A 135 -5.92 9.55 7.92
C GLU A 135 -5.82 9.49 9.44
N ARG A 136 -6.83 8.87 10.07
CA ARG A 136 -6.85 8.55 11.49
C ARG A 136 -6.99 7.03 11.64
N LEU A 137 -6.12 6.45 12.46
CA LEU A 137 -6.19 5.06 12.89
C LEU A 137 -6.63 5.03 14.36
N GLU A 138 -7.70 4.31 14.66
CA GLU A 138 -8.14 4.03 16.03
C GLU A 138 -8.07 2.53 16.28
N ILE A 139 -7.42 2.11 17.36
CA ILE A 139 -7.27 0.70 17.73
C ILE A 139 -7.95 0.48 19.06
N ARG A 140 -8.78 -0.57 19.14
CA ARG A 140 -9.46 -0.97 20.37
C ARG A 140 -9.28 -2.45 20.62
N ASN A 141 -8.74 -2.79 21.79
CA ASN A 141 -8.69 -4.15 22.30
C ASN A 141 -10.03 -4.52 22.96
N PHE A 142 -10.65 -5.60 22.50
CA PHE A 142 -11.88 -6.19 23.03
C PHE A 142 -11.63 -7.47 23.82
N ASP A 143 -10.37 -7.90 23.97
CA ASP A 143 -10.00 -8.98 24.87
C ASP A 143 -10.08 -8.53 26.35
N VAL A 144 -10.20 -9.50 27.24
CA VAL A 144 -10.20 -9.31 28.70
C VAL A 144 -8.79 -9.16 29.28
N VAL A 145 -7.75 -9.37 28.44
CA VAL A 145 -6.34 -9.20 28.81
C VAL A 145 -5.67 -8.10 27.97
N PRO A 146 -4.66 -7.40 28.50
CA PRO A 146 -3.81 -6.53 27.69
C PRO A 146 -3.14 -7.30 26.54
N ARG A 147 -3.11 -6.70 25.35
CA ARG A 147 -2.48 -7.27 24.16
C ARG A 147 -1.44 -6.32 23.59
N THR A 148 -0.32 -6.89 23.16
CA THR A 148 0.70 -6.20 22.37
C THR A 148 0.58 -6.68 20.93
N ALA A 149 0.48 -5.75 19.99
CA ALA A 149 0.42 -6.06 18.56
C ALA A 149 1.31 -5.08 17.78
N LEU A 150 1.98 -5.60 16.76
CA LEU A 150 2.70 -4.78 15.80
C LEU A 150 1.73 -4.24 14.75
N LEU A 151 1.79 -2.94 14.51
CA LEU A 151 1.06 -2.26 13.44
C LEU A 151 2.09 -1.74 12.44
N ASP A 152 2.03 -2.23 11.20
CA ASP A 152 2.93 -1.77 10.14
C ASP A 152 2.14 -0.95 9.11
N ILE A 153 2.72 0.17 8.72
CA ILE A 153 2.27 0.98 7.60
C ILE A 153 3.37 0.96 6.56
N ARG A 154 3.08 0.41 5.39
CA ARG A 154 3.98 0.45 4.23
C ARG A 154 3.45 1.43 3.22
N PHE A 155 4.32 2.18 2.56
CA PHE A 155 3.93 3.14 1.55
C PHE A 155 5.02 3.31 0.48
N SER A 156 4.65 3.85 -0.68
CA SER A 156 5.55 4.10 -1.80
C SER A 156 5.06 5.27 -2.66
N ALA A 157 6.00 5.93 -3.33
CA ALA A 157 5.73 6.98 -4.32
C ALA A 157 6.50 6.69 -5.62
N ASP A 158 5.86 6.96 -6.76
CA ASP A 158 6.46 6.80 -8.08
C ASP A 158 6.37 8.02 -8.98
N PHE A 159 5.57 9.03 -8.60
CA PHE A 159 5.36 10.28 -9.34
C PHE A 159 4.91 10.03 -10.78
N ALA A 160 4.25 8.89 -11.04
CA ALA A 160 3.70 8.57 -12.35
C ALA A 160 2.50 9.48 -12.64
N ASP A 161 2.41 10.03 -13.85
CA ASP A 161 1.19 10.72 -14.25
C ASP A 161 0.02 9.74 -14.49
N LEU A 162 -1.19 10.26 -14.66
CA LEU A 162 -2.41 9.49 -14.83
C LEU A 162 -2.37 8.52 -16.03
N PHE A 163 -1.66 8.84 -17.11
CA PHE A 163 -1.50 7.96 -18.26
C PHE A 163 -0.50 6.84 -17.96
N GLU A 164 0.60 7.18 -17.27
CA GLU A 164 1.60 6.20 -16.85
C GLU A 164 1.05 5.20 -15.83
N ALA A 165 0.27 5.68 -14.84
CA ALA A 165 -0.42 4.83 -13.87
C ALA A 165 -1.43 3.87 -14.53
N ARG A 166 -1.84 4.15 -15.77
CA ARG A 166 -2.72 3.31 -16.61
C ARG A 166 -1.95 2.49 -17.64
N GLY A 167 -0.62 2.44 -17.56
CA GLY A 167 0.24 1.59 -18.38
C GLY A 167 0.88 2.26 -19.60
N SER A 168 0.76 3.58 -19.74
CA SER A 168 1.55 4.30 -20.75
C SER A 168 3.01 4.43 -20.30
N THR A 169 3.94 4.52 -21.25
CA THR A 169 5.36 4.72 -20.95
C THR A 169 5.81 6.10 -21.42
N ARG A 170 6.47 6.87 -20.54
CA ARG A 170 7.11 8.13 -20.93
C ARG A 170 8.49 7.88 -21.54
N ALA A 171 8.83 8.66 -22.56
CA ALA A 171 10.17 8.64 -23.16
C ALA A 171 11.25 9.21 -22.23
N ARG A 172 10.88 10.10 -21.31
CA ARG A 172 11.78 10.72 -20.33
C ARG A 172 11.09 10.78 -18.97
N ARG A 173 11.85 10.49 -17.92
CA ARG A 173 11.47 10.66 -16.51
C ARG A 173 12.60 11.39 -15.80
N GLY A 174 12.22 12.18 -14.81
CA GLY A 174 13.08 12.63 -13.73
C GLY A 174 13.53 11.52 -12.78
N THR A 175 14.18 11.92 -11.71
CA THR A 175 14.85 11.03 -10.75
C THR A 175 14.13 11.06 -9.40
N ARG A 176 13.82 9.89 -8.85
CA ARG A 176 13.39 9.76 -7.45
C ARG A 176 14.58 9.98 -6.54
N LEU A 177 14.45 10.90 -5.59
CA LEU A 177 15.47 11.17 -4.60
C LEU A 177 15.38 10.13 -3.45
N PRO A 178 16.48 9.89 -2.72
CA PRO A 178 16.44 9.04 -1.53
C PRO A 178 15.40 9.52 -0.51
N PRO A 179 14.65 8.61 0.13
CA PRO A 179 13.69 8.99 1.16
C PRO A 179 14.41 9.64 2.34
N GLN A 180 13.82 10.71 2.87
CA GLN A 180 14.27 11.32 4.13
C GLN A 180 13.34 10.85 5.25
N VAL A 181 13.89 10.13 6.22
CA VAL A 181 13.13 9.56 7.35
C VAL A 181 13.47 10.35 8.61
N GLY A 182 12.47 11.05 9.14
CA GLY A 182 12.52 11.72 10.43
C GLY A 182 11.88 10.88 11.54
N GLU A 183 11.72 11.48 12.73
CA GLU A 183 11.10 10.81 13.89
C GLU A 183 9.60 10.57 13.70
N SER A 184 8.90 11.54 13.10
CA SER A 184 7.44 11.50 12.91
C SER A 184 7.01 11.81 11.47
N GLU A 185 7.94 11.83 10.52
CA GLU A 185 7.68 12.16 9.13
C GLU A 185 8.59 11.38 8.18
N VAL A 186 8.10 11.13 6.96
CA VAL A 186 8.90 10.61 5.85
C VAL A 186 8.62 11.43 4.61
N SER A 187 9.68 11.99 4.01
CA SER A 187 9.61 12.75 2.77
C SER A 187 10.09 11.90 1.60
N LEU A 188 9.22 11.74 0.60
CA LEU A 188 9.52 11.14 -0.70
C LEU A 188 9.56 12.26 -1.74
N ALA A 189 10.64 12.36 -2.49
CA ALA A 189 10.86 13.46 -3.42
C ALA A 189 11.26 13.00 -4.82
N TYR A 190 11.02 13.87 -5.78
CA TYR A 190 11.26 13.65 -7.20
C TYR A 190 11.76 14.93 -7.85
N ASP A 191 12.79 14.80 -8.68
CA ASP A 191 13.36 15.87 -9.50
C ASP A 191 13.02 15.59 -10.97
N GLY A 192 12.11 16.39 -11.55
CA GLY A 192 11.35 16.09 -12.77
C GLY A 192 11.42 17.16 -13.85
#